data_AF-A0AA86PGX4-F1
#
_entry.id   AF-A0AA86PGX4-F1
#
_cell.length_a   1.000
_cell.length_b   1.000
_cell.length_c   1.000
_cell.angle_alpha   90.00
_cell.angle_beta   90.00
_cell.angle_gamma   90.00
#
_symmetry.space_group_name_H-M   'P 1'
#
loop_
_entity.id
_entity.type
_entity.pdbx_description
1 polymer ?
#
loop_
_entity_poly.entity_id
_entity_poly.type
_entity_poly.pdbx_seq_one_letter_code
_entity_poly.pdbx_strand_id
1 'polypeptide(L)'
;MNLKIKNKLVENIALTQEIHALNHMVLNLQFSCTEQTRKHWTRSEDMLLNQATLLFGVNDLNRLQKILISKNRKQIYFRIRYINENPNMFQNWTLYELIQLK
;
A
#
# COMPACT_ATOMS: atom_id res chain seq x y z
N MET A 1 -9.75 32.68 13.02
CA MET A 1 -8.95 31.64 13.74
C MET A 1 -9.56 30.24 13.66
N ASN A 2 -10.87 30.06 13.38
CA ASN A 2 -11.55 28.74 13.33
C ASN A 2 -11.36 27.88 12.06
N LEU A 3 -11.02 28.48 10.90
CA LEU A 3 -10.89 27.73 9.65
C LEU A 3 -9.61 26.87 9.57
N LYS A 4 -8.48 27.36 10.11
CA LYS A 4 -7.23 26.58 10.18
C LYS A 4 -7.33 25.37 11.11
N ILE A 5 -8.09 25.48 12.20
CA ILE A 5 -8.29 24.38 13.15
C ILE A 5 -9.19 23.31 12.52
N LYS A 6 -10.27 23.71 11.83
CA LYS A 6 -11.13 22.78 11.08
C LYS A 6 -10.36 22.02 10.00
N ASN A 7 -9.51 22.69 9.23
CA ASN A 7 -8.70 22.00 8.20
C ASN A 7 -7.73 20.98 8.81
N LYS A 8 -7.03 21.34 9.89
CA LYS A 8 -6.15 20.39 10.61
C LYS A 8 -6.91 19.20 11.19
N LEU A 9 -8.14 19.39 11.66
CA LEU A 9 -8.98 18.32 12.19
C LEU A 9 -9.45 17.37 11.08
N VAL A 10 -9.85 17.92 9.93
CA VAL A 10 -10.24 17.14 8.75
C VAL A 10 -9.07 16.35 8.18
N GLU A 11 -7.88 16.96 8.06
CA GLU A 11 -6.65 16.29 7.64
C GLU A 11 -6.27 15.14 8.61
N ASN A 12 -6.38 15.35 9.92
CA ASN A 12 -6.12 14.29 10.91
C ASN A 12 -7.12 13.14 10.83
N ILE A 13 -8.41 13.44 10.62
CA ILE A 13 -9.44 12.40 10.49
C ILE A 13 -9.19 11.56 9.23
N ALA A 14 -8.89 12.22 8.10
CA ALA A 14 -8.55 11.54 6.85
C ALA A 14 -7.32 10.63 7.01
N LEU A 15 -6.25 11.15 7.63
CA LEU A 15 -5.03 10.37 7.92
C LEU A 15 -5.33 9.15 8.81
N THR A 16 -6.21 9.29 9.80
CA THR A 16 -6.60 8.20 10.71
C THR A 16 -7.39 7.11 9.99
N GLN A 17 -8.28 7.50 9.08
CA GLN A 17 -9.06 6.56 8.26
C GLN A 17 -8.16 5.80 7.28
N GLU A 18 -7.19 6.47 6.66
CA GLU A 18 -6.19 5.85 5.80
C GLU A 18 -5.35 4.81 6.56
N ILE A 19 -4.89 5.14 7.77
CA ILE A 19 -4.16 4.21 8.64
C ILE A 19 -5.01 2.99 9.01
N HIS A 20 -6.28 3.21 9.35
CA HIS A 20 -7.19 2.12 9.73
C HIS A 20 -7.49 1.18 8.54
N ALA A 21 -7.73 1.74 7.35
CA ALA A 21 -7.90 0.97 6.13
C ALA A 21 -6.65 0.12 5.83
N LEU A 22 -5.46 0.72 5.98
CA LEU A 22 -4.19 0.03 5.75
C LEU A 22 -3.99 -1.13 6.73
N ASN A 23 -4.35 -0.96 8.01
CA ASN A 23 -4.31 -2.03 9.00
C ASN A 23 -5.25 -3.20 8.66
N HIS A 24 -6.48 -2.91 8.20
CA HIS A 24 -7.40 -3.96 7.75
C HIS A 24 -6.86 -4.72 6.52
N MET A 25 -6.26 -4.01 5.56
CA MET A 25 -5.65 -4.62 4.37
C MET A 25 -4.46 -5.52 4.75
N VAL A 26 -3.61 -5.08 5.69
CA VAL A 26 -2.51 -5.91 6.22
C VAL A 26 -3.07 -7.18 6.86
N LEU A 27 -4.08 -7.06 7.72
CA LEU A 27 -4.68 -8.19 8.43
C LEU A 27 -5.20 -9.24 7.44
N ASN A 28 -5.95 -8.82 6.42
CA ASN A 28 -6.48 -9.69 5.38
C ASN A 28 -5.36 -10.42 4.62
N LEU A 29 -4.26 -9.74 4.37
CA LEU A 29 -3.11 -10.31 3.67
C LEU A 29 -2.41 -11.39 4.50
N GLN A 30 -2.34 -11.20 5.83
CA GLN A 30 -1.77 -12.20 6.74
C GLN A 30 -2.55 -13.51 6.73
N PHE A 31 -3.89 -13.45 6.71
CA PHE A 31 -4.74 -14.64 6.65
C PHE A 31 -4.73 -15.36 5.30
N SER A 32 -4.37 -14.67 4.20
CA SER A 32 -4.29 -15.25 2.85
C SER A 32 -2.91 -15.81 2.45
N CYS A 33 -1.94 -15.83 3.38
CA CYS A 33 -0.56 -16.22 3.08
C CYS A 33 -0.46 -17.75 2.89
N THR A 34 -0.43 -18.21 1.64
CA THR A 34 -0.24 -19.60 1.23
C THR A 34 1.11 -19.77 0.54
N GLU A 35 1.55 -21.01 0.35
CA GLU A 35 2.82 -21.31 -0.30
C GLU A 35 2.86 -20.87 -1.77
N GLN A 36 1.69 -20.79 -2.44
CA GLN A 36 1.53 -20.19 -3.76
C GLN A 36 1.65 -18.66 -3.72
N THR A 37 1.05 -17.97 -2.75
CA THR A 37 1.17 -16.51 -2.63
C THR A 37 2.56 -16.04 -2.18
N ARG A 38 3.42 -16.91 -1.64
CA ARG A 38 4.84 -16.60 -1.45
C ARG A 38 5.65 -16.51 -2.76
N LYS A 39 5.21 -17.22 -3.80
CA LYS A 39 5.89 -17.26 -5.12
C LYS A 39 5.40 -16.18 -6.08
N HIS A 40 4.14 -15.76 -5.96
CA HIS A 40 3.52 -14.80 -6.87
C HIS A 40 3.11 -13.51 -6.16
N TRP A 41 3.16 -12.39 -6.89
CA TRP A 41 2.59 -11.13 -6.42
C TRP A 41 1.10 -11.11 -6.72
N THR A 42 0.30 -10.92 -5.68
CA THR A 42 -1.14 -10.70 -5.81
C THR A 42 -1.42 -9.22 -6.01
N ARG A 43 -2.59 -8.89 -6.56
CA ARG A 43 -3.04 -7.49 -6.73
C ARG A 43 -3.06 -6.75 -5.40
N SER A 44 -3.55 -7.37 -4.33
CA SER A 44 -3.58 -6.77 -2.99
C SER A 44 -2.18 -6.46 -2.45
N GLU A 45 -1.19 -7.31 -2.75
CA GLU A 45 0.20 -7.05 -2.37
C GLU A 45 0.83 -5.91 -3.16
N ASP A 46 0.55 -5.81 -4.46
CA ASP A 46 1.03 -4.69 -5.28
C ASP A 46 0.44 -3.36 -4.83
N MET A 47 -0.85 -3.35 -4.48
CA MET A 47 -1.51 -2.17 -3.93
C MET A 47 -0.95 -1.77 -2.57
N LEU A 48 -0.80 -2.74 -1.67
CA LEU A 48 -0.24 -2.50 -0.35
C LEU A 48 1.20 -2.01 -0.46
N LEU A 49 1.99 -2.56 -1.39
CA LEU A 49 3.33 -2.09 -1.70
C LEU A 49 3.30 -0.63 -2.16
N ASN A 50 2.45 -0.29 -3.12
CA ASN A 50 2.35 1.06 -3.66
C ASN A 50 1.99 2.10 -2.56
N GLN A 51 0.94 1.82 -1.77
CA GLN A 51 0.56 2.68 -0.65
C GLN A 51 1.66 2.80 0.41
N ALA A 52 2.28 1.69 0.78
CA ALA A 52 3.36 1.70 1.75
C ALA A 52 4.60 2.46 1.23
N THR A 53 4.92 2.37 -0.06
CA THR A 53 6.03 3.15 -0.64
C THR A 53 5.74 4.64 -0.71
N LEU A 54 4.49 5.05 -0.90
CA LEU A 54 4.09 6.46 -0.83
C LEU A 54 4.24 7.01 0.60
N LEU A 55 3.93 6.19 1.62
CA LEU A 55 3.98 6.60 3.03
C LEU A 55 5.39 6.57 3.63
N PHE A 56 6.19 5.55 3.32
CA PHE A 56 7.49 5.32 3.97
C PHE A 56 8.70 5.54 3.06
N GLY A 57 8.47 5.74 1.75
CA GLY A 57 9.52 5.82 0.74
C GLY A 57 10.00 4.44 0.27
N VAL A 58 10.58 4.42 -0.94
CA VAL A 58 11.02 3.18 -1.62
C VAL A 58 12.25 2.51 -1.00
N ASN A 59 13.00 3.24 -0.17
CA ASN A 59 14.27 2.78 0.39
C ASN A 59 14.13 2.07 1.76
N ASP A 60 13.01 2.25 2.47
CA ASP A 60 12.78 1.60 3.78
C ASP A 60 12.24 0.17 3.62
N LEU A 61 13.05 -0.69 2.99
CA LEU A 61 12.69 -2.09 2.71
C LEU A 61 12.40 -2.89 3.98
N ASN A 62 12.97 -2.50 5.14
CA ASN A 62 12.70 -3.17 6.41
C ASN A 62 11.25 -2.93 6.86
N ARG A 63 10.76 -1.70 6.73
CA ARG A 63 9.38 -1.35 7.09
C ARG A 63 8.38 -1.89 6.07
N LEU A 64 8.72 -1.87 4.79
CA LEU A 64 7.92 -2.50 3.73
C LEU A 64 7.81 -4.03 3.90
N GLN A 65 8.89 -4.71 4.33
CA GLN A 65 8.84 -6.15 4.62
C GLN A 65 7.92 -6.50 5.79
N LYS A 66 7.84 -5.64 6.82
CA LYS A 66 6.91 -5.86 7.95
C LYS A 66 5.44 -5.79 7.51
N ILE A 67 5.16 -5.02 6.47
CA ILE A 67 3.83 -4.86 5.89
C ILE A 67 3.52 -6.03 4.94
N LEU A 68 4.47 -6.38 4.06
CA LEU A 68 4.37 -7.48 3.11
C LEU A 68 5.02 -8.74 3.68
N ILE A 69 4.43 -9.32 4.72
CA ILE A 69 5.01 -10.45 5.47
C ILE A 69 5.29 -11.70 4.61
N SER A 70 4.60 -11.84 3.49
CA SER A 70 4.74 -12.92 2.51
C SER A 70 5.94 -12.75 1.57
N LYS A 71 6.57 -11.56 1.54
CA LYS A 71 7.64 -11.21 0.61
C LYS A 71 8.91 -10.82 1.35
N ASN A 72 10.05 -11.28 0.84
CA ASN A 72 11.35 -10.87 1.38
C ASN A 72 11.80 -9.53 0.76
N ARG A 73 12.79 -8.89 1.40
CA ARG A 73 13.32 -7.58 0.96
C ARG A 73 13.79 -7.55 -0.49
N LYS A 74 14.40 -8.64 -1.00
CA LYS A 74 14.85 -8.72 -2.40
C LYS A 74 13.65 -8.71 -3.34
N GLN A 75 12.62 -9.53 -3.07
CA GLN A 75 11.39 -9.57 -3.86
C GLN A 75 10.71 -8.20 -3.89
N ILE A 76 10.61 -7.54 -2.74
CA ILE A 76 10.02 -6.19 -2.62
C ILE A 76 10.81 -5.19 -3.46
N TYR A 77 12.13 -5.14 -3.32
CA TYR A 77 12.99 -4.25 -4.09
C TYR A 77 12.81 -4.42 -5.60
N PHE A 78 12.86 -5.68 -6.09
CA PHE A 78 12.65 -5.95 -7.52
C PHE A 78 11.24 -5.61 -7.98
N ARG A 79 10.23 -5.77 -7.13
CA ARG A 79 8.85 -5.41 -7.49
C ARG A 79 8.64 -3.91 -7.59
N ILE A 80 9.19 -3.13 -6.66
CA ILE A 80 9.16 -1.66 -6.73
C ILE A 80 9.81 -1.19 -8.04
N ARG A 81 10.99 -1.75 -8.36
CA ARG A 81 11.68 -1.43 -9.61
C ARG A 81 10.83 -1.78 -10.83
N TYR A 82 10.22 -2.97 -10.84
CA TYR A 82 9.34 -3.41 -11.93
C TYR A 82 8.11 -2.50 -12.11
N ILE A 83 7.48 -2.06 -11.03
CA ILE A 83 6.34 -1.12 -11.06
C ILE A 83 6.78 0.22 -11.64
N ASN A 84 7.92 0.75 -11.20
CA ASN A 84 8.47 2.02 -11.67
C ASN A 84 8.85 1.97 -13.16
N GLU A 85 9.31 0.83 -13.66
CA GLU A 85 9.64 0.60 -15.07
C GLU A 85 8.39 0.39 -15.94
N ASN A 86 7.23 0.07 -15.34
CA ASN A 86 5.99 -0.25 -16.05
C ASN A 86 4.76 0.53 -15.52
N PRO A 87 4.83 1.86 -15.37
CA PRO A 87 3.81 2.65 -14.66
C PRO A 87 2.40 2.53 -15.27
N ASN A 88 2.32 2.36 -16.60
CA ASN A 88 1.05 2.24 -17.32
C ASN A 88 0.24 0.98 -16.95
N MET A 89 0.90 -0.11 -16.55
CA MET A 89 0.21 -1.33 -16.13
C MET A 89 -0.51 -1.14 -14.78
N PHE A 90 0.04 -0.27 -13.92
CA PHE A 90 -0.42 -0.07 -12.55
C PHE A 90 -1.26 1.21 -12.38
N GLN A 91 -1.17 2.18 -13.31
CA GLN A 91 -2.01 3.40 -13.33
C GLN A 91 -3.51 3.11 -13.55
N ASN A 92 -3.85 2.09 -14.35
CA ASN A 92 -5.25 1.71 -14.57
C ASN A 92 -5.90 1.12 -13.30
N TRP A 93 -5.09 0.62 -12.36
CA TRP A 93 -5.59 0.01 -11.12
C TRP A 93 -5.96 1.06 -10.07
N THR A 94 -5.16 2.12 -9.96
CA THR A 94 -5.46 3.24 -9.06
C THR A 94 -6.72 3.99 -9.48
N LEU A 95 -6.95 4.15 -10.80
CA LEU A 95 -8.15 4.82 -11.32
C LEU A 95 -9.43 3.99 -11.11
N TYR A 96 -9.39 2.69 -11.42
CA TYR A 96 -10.55 1.78 -11.28
C TYR A 96 -11.03 1.67 -9.83
N GLU A 97 -10.12 1.72 -8.86
CA GLU A 97 -10.48 1.58 -7.44
C GLU A 97 -10.78 2.91 -6.74
N LEU A 98 -10.21 4.03 -7.19
CA LEU A 98 -10.70 5.37 -6.83
C LEU A 98 -12.16 5.59 -7.22
N ILE A 99 -12.63 4.89 -8.26
CA ILE A 99 -14.02 4.90 -8.70
C ILE A 99 -14.91 4.01 -7.81
N GLN A 100 -14.39 2.89 -7.28
CA GLN A 100 -15.16 2.00 -6.39
C GLN A 100 -15.25 2.45 -4.93
N LEU A 101 -14.34 3.32 -4.48
CA LEU A 101 -14.37 3.91 -3.13
C LEU A 101 -15.22 5.18 -3.03
N LYS A 102 -15.85 5.62 -4.12
CA LYS A 102 -16.93 6.62 -4.11
C LYS A 102 -18.29 5.94 -4.01
#